data_AF-A0A8B6CTA5-F1
#
_entry.id   AF-A0A8B6CTA5-F1
#
_cell.length_a   1.000
_cell.length_b   1.000
_cell.length_c   1.000
_cell.angle_alpha   90.00
_cell.angle_beta   90.00
_cell.angle_gamma   90.00
#
_symmetry.space_group_name_H-M   'P 1'
#
loop_
_entity.id
_entity.type
_entity.pdbx_description
1 polymer ?
#
loop_
_entity_poly.entity_id
_entity_poly.type
_entity_poly.pdbx_seq_one_letter_code
_entity_poly.pdbx_strand_id
1 'polypeptide(L)'
;MEESDCKVKIFSDDEVNHFRIINLLYRIAPSAVRVKFDKELHPNVLENTLKTNRCKIMEPLRKKKVINQTQWNLLYPKTGVVSSTTFDLTLMICLLRNLASIPVEDILPHASDTSEAADLSRLKNYRNHFAHDGYSLTDADFELYWTDICQAIQRLGGPKFERECSDLKLFKLTEINKEILIQFINSEKAASTPDVLQKLNAERVEVWREEEKKVVKTRALTCIEKLLKTNNIIVAVGSSGCGKSTSIHHAALQLHSLEDYEIVPVYTPGQIIRYCEPNSKQVFVIDDVCGKSTIDIELVNKWTRWSADIEKIVRDYKVKILLSCRTYIYRDRLFKNLKVLTKSSCDLESEYRLSNEERNQIASEYLTVNEVNALQKWGLWINLASSLYYVACIQDLQNEN
;
A
#
# COMPACT_ATOMS: atom_id res chain seq x y z
N MET A 1 -20.06 34.38 12.58
CA MET A 1 -19.93 33.35 13.65
C MET A 1 -20.66 32.09 13.22
N GLU A 2 -19.92 31.20 12.57
CA GLU A 2 -19.97 29.74 12.75
C GLU A 2 -18.66 29.23 12.11
N GLU A 3 -17.71 28.84 12.97
CA GLU A 3 -16.36 28.36 12.62
C GLU A 3 -16.45 27.07 11.78
N SER A 4 -15.64 26.95 10.72
CA SER A 4 -15.48 25.67 10.01
C SER A 4 -14.14 25.01 10.32
N ASP A 5 -14.24 24.15 11.33
CA ASP A 5 -13.28 23.19 11.86
C ASP A 5 -12.49 22.41 10.80
N CYS A 6 -11.21 22.15 11.09
CA CYS A 6 -10.36 21.23 10.33
C CYS A 6 -10.97 19.83 10.43
N LYS A 7 -11.82 19.44 9.47
CA LYS A 7 -12.52 18.16 9.50
C LYS A 7 -11.53 17.01 9.38
N VAL A 8 -11.14 16.47 10.54
CA VAL A 8 -10.77 15.06 10.70
C VAL A 8 -11.76 14.26 9.86
N LYS A 9 -11.27 13.46 8.90
CA LYS A 9 -12.15 12.50 8.23
C LYS A 9 -12.50 11.43 9.25
N ILE A 10 -13.56 11.67 10.00
CA ILE A 10 -14.18 10.70 10.89
C ILE A 10 -14.74 9.62 9.97
N PHE A 11 -14.10 8.46 9.99
CA PHE A 11 -14.66 7.28 9.34
C PHE A 11 -15.97 6.93 10.04
N SER A 12 -16.98 6.53 9.28
CA SER A 12 -18.21 6.02 9.89
C SER A 12 -17.90 4.76 10.69
N ASP A 13 -18.73 4.46 11.69
CA ASP A 13 -18.64 3.22 12.45
C ASP A 13 -18.68 1.99 11.50
N ASP A 14 -19.44 2.11 10.41
CA ASP A 14 -19.50 1.14 9.31
C ASP A 14 -18.15 0.87 8.63
N GLU A 15 -17.37 1.92 8.35
CA GLU A 15 -16.04 1.79 7.75
C GLU A 15 -15.05 1.15 8.73
N VAL A 16 -15.16 1.50 10.03
CA VAL A 16 -14.37 0.91 11.12
C VAL A 16 -14.69 -0.58 11.28
N ASN A 17 -15.97 -0.94 11.25
CA ASN A 17 -16.46 -2.31 11.34
C ASN A 17 -16.01 -3.15 10.16
N HIS A 18 -16.14 -2.63 8.93
CA HIS A 18 -15.64 -3.29 7.74
C HIS A 18 -14.14 -3.59 7.87
N PHE A 19 -13.36 -2.62 8.34
CA PHE A 19 -11.92 -2.79 8.53
C PHE A 19 -11.58 -3.86 9.58
N ARG A 20 -12.33 -3.93 10.68
CA ARG A 20 -12.17 -4.98 11.71
C ARG A 20 -12.35 -6.37 11.11
N ILE A 21 -13.37 -6.56 10.27
CA ILE A 21 -13.61 -7.83 9.57
C ILE A 21 -12.47 -8.17 8.61
N ILE A 22 -11.98 -7.20 7.84
CA ILE A 22 -10.83 -7.45 6.96
C ILE A 22 -9.60 -7.89 7.78
N ASN A 23 -9.33 -7.26 8.92
CA ASN A 23 -8.22 -7.68 9.78
C ASN A 23 -8.38 -9.10 10.29
N LEU A 24 -9.59 -9.44 10.70
CA LEU A 24 -9.93 -10.77 11.18
C LEU A 24 -9.64 -11.82 10.08
N LEU A 25 -10.02 -11.54 8.83
CA LEU A 25 -9.85 -12.46 7.69
C LEU A 25 -8.43 -12.53 7.15
N TYR A 26 -7.65 -11.45 7.19
CA TYR A 26 -6.31 -11.40 6.57
C TYR A 26 -5.16 -11.58 7.57
N ARG A 27 -5.38 -11.38 8.88
CA ARG A 27 -4.32 -11.52 9.90
C ARG A 27 -4.55 -12.70 10.83
N ILE A 28 -5.76 -12.82 11.36
CA ILE A 28 -6.06 -13.83 12.40
C ILE A 28 -6.45 -15.16 11.75
N ALA A 29 -7.40 -15.15 10.80
CA ALA A 29 -7.89 -16.35 10.15
C ALA A 29 -6.80 -17.22 9.50
N PRO A 30 -5.79 -16.67 8.77
CA PRO A 30 -4.72 -17.49 8.21
C PRO A 30 -3.94 -18.22 9.30
N SER A 31 -3.71 -17.58 10.46
CA SER A 31 -2.98 -18.18 11.57
C SER A 31 -3.77 -19.33 12.21
N ALA A 32 -5.08 -19.20 12.35
CA ALA A 32 -5.94 -20.27 12.85
C ALA A 32 -6.07 -21.43 11.86
N VAL A 33 -6.31 -21.14 10.58
CA VAL A 33 -6.35 -22.17 9.54
C VAL A 33 -5.01 -22.87 9.41
N ARG A 34 -3.88 -22.18 9.62
CA ARG A 34 -2.55 -22.81 9.59
C ARG A 34 -2.38 -23.87 10.67
N VAL A 35 -2.92 -23.67 11.87
CA VAL A 35 -2.89 -24.69 12.94
C VAL A 35 -3.56 -25.97 12.45
N LYS A 36 -4.74 -25.86 11.82
CA LYS A 36 -5.43 -27.01 11.22
C LYS A 36 -4.66 -27.57 10.03
N PHE A 37 -4.13 -26.70 9.17
CA PHE A 37 -3.34 -27.06 7.99
C PHE A 37 -2.14 -27.93 8.37
N ASP A 38 -1.34 -27.49 9.34
CA ASP A 38 -0.13 -28.20 9.76
C ASP A 38 -0.46 -29.52 10.51
N LYS A 39 -1.69 -29.67 11.01
CA LYS A 39 -2.17 -30.95 11.56
C LYS A 39 -2.45 -31.98 10.46
N GLU A 40 -3.09 -31.55 9.35
CA GLU A 40 -3.46 -32.44 8.23
C GLU A 40 -2.31 -32.64 7.23
N LEU A 41 -1.52 -31.60 6.99
CA LEU A 41 -0.42 -31.53 6.04
C LEU A 41 0.85 -31.06 6.76
N HIS A 42 1.35 -31.94 7.63
CA HIS A 42 2.47 -31.63 8.51
C HIS A 42 3.70 -31.06 7.75
N PRO A 43 4.37 -30.00 8.25
CA PRO A 43 5.47 -29.34 7.54
C PRO A 43 6.55 -30.29 7.03
N ASN A 44 6.90 -31.32 7.81
CA ASN A 44 7.90 -32.32 7.46
C ASN A 44 7.54 -33.19 6.24
N VAL A 45 6.26 -33.35 5.92
CA VAL A 45 5.80 -34.17 4.77
C VAL A 45 5.26 -33.32 3.64
N LEU A 46 4.98 -32.03 3.89
CA LEU A 46 4.35 -31.11 2.94
C LEU A 46 5.03 -31.11 1.57
N GLU A 47 6.36 -30.98 1.53
CA GLU A 47 7.11 -30.94 0.27
C GLU A 47 6.96 -32.25 -0.53
N ASN A 48 7.03 -33.40 0.16
CA ASN A 48 6.87 -34.69 -0.50
C ASN A 48 5.44 -34.94 -0.97
N THR A 49 4.44 -34.53 -0.18
CA THR A 49 3.01 -34.59 -0.55
C THR A 49 2.74 -33.76 -1.80
N LEU A 50 3.30 -32.55 -1.89
CA LEU A 50 3.18 -31.69 -3.07
C LEU A 50 3.84 -32.33 -4.30
N LYS A 51 5.08 -32.84 -4.17
CA LYS A 51 5.80 -33.52 -5.27
C LYS A 51 5.04 -34.74 -5.78
N THR A 52 4.55 -35.58 -4.88
CA THR A 52 3.81 -36.81 -5.23
C THR A 52 2.50 -36.50 -5.98
N ASN A 53 1.83 -35.41 -5.60
CA ASN A 53 0.55 -35.00 -6.19
C ASN A 53 0.69 -33.96 -7.31
N ARG A 54 1.92 -33.65 -7.75
CA ARG A 54 2.18 -32.56 -8.70
C ARG A 54 1.39 -32.69 -10.00
N CYS A 55 1.56 -33.80 -10.72
CA CYS A 55 0.90 -33.99 -12.02
C CYS A 55 -0.60 -34.29 -11.89
N LYS A 56 -1.01 -35.03 -10.84
CA LYS A 56 -2.39 -35.50 -10.68
C LYS A 56 -3.35 -34.45 -10.15
N ILE A 57 -2.87 -33.56 -9.26
CA ILE A 57 -3.71 -32.59 -8.55
C ILE A 57 -3.23 -31.17 -8.81
N MET A 58 -1.95 -30.89 -8.59
CA MET A 58 -1.46 -29.51 -8.57
C MET A 58 -1.41 -28.86 -9.95
N GLU A 59 -0.95 -29.58 -10.97
CA GLU A 59 -0.92 -29.08 -12.36
C GLU A 59 -2.33 -28.82 -12.93
N PRO A 60 -3.32 -29.70 -12.73
CA PRO A 60 -4.72 -29.39 -13.05
C PRO A 60 -5.24 -28.13 -12.36
N LEU A 61 -4.98 -27.93 -11.06
CA LEU A 61 -5.40 -26.74 -10.34
C LEU A 61 -4.75 -25.46 -10.90
N ARG A 62 -3.46 -25.54 -11.27
CA ARG A 62 -2.74 -24.43 -11.93
C ARG A 62 -3.32 -24.13 -13.31
N LYS A 63 -3.56 -25.15 -14.14
CA LYS A 63 -4.14 -25.00 -15.49
C LYS A 63 -5.54 -24.37 -15.43
N LYS A 64 -6.34 -24.76 -14.44
CA LYS A 64 -7.67 -24.17 -14.17
C LYS A 64 -7.61 -22.79 -13.50
N LYS A 65 -6.40 -22.23 -13.27
CA LYS A 65 -6.18 -20.95 -12.59
C LYS A 65 -6.76 -20.87 -11.18
N VAL A 66 -6.96 -22.02 -10.52
CA VAL A 66 -7.35 -22.07 -9.09
C VAL A 66 -6.17 -21.64 -8.21
N ILE A 67 -4.95 -21.96 -8.65
CA ILE A 67 -3.69 -21.54 -8.04
C ILE A 67 -2.98 -20.61 -9.03
N ASN A 68 -2.71 -19.38 -8.60
CA ASN A 68 -2.02 -18.39 -9.45
C ASN A 68 -0.49 -18.60 -9.45
N GLN A 69 0.24 -17.84 -10.30
CA GLN A 69 1.68 -18.02 -10.43
C GLN A 69 2.46 -17.68 -9.14
N THR A 70 2.00 -16.71 -8.35
CA THR A 70 2.61 -16.35 -7.07
C THR A 70 2.49 -17.50 -6.07
N GLN A 71 1.29 -18.03 -5.89
CA GLN A 71 1.03 -19.18 -5.05
C GLN A 71 1.79 -20.42 -5.55
N TRP A 72 1.86 -20.62 -6.87
CA TRP A 72 2.64 -21.70 -7.45
C TRP A 72 4.13 -21.62 -7.08
N ASN A 73 4.70 -20.42 -7.08
CA ASN A 73 6.10 -20.22 -6.71
C ASN A 73 6.36 -20.47 -5.21
N LEU A 74 5.34 -20.34 -4.35
CA LEU A 74 5.44 -20.73 -2.93
C LEU A 74 5.42 -22.25 -2.76
N LEU A 75 4.65 -22.96 -3.59
CA LEU A 75 4.54 -24.43 -3.57
C LEU A 75 5.72 -25.13 -4.23
N TYR A 76 6.33 -24.51 -5.23
CA TYR A 76 7.46 -25.03 -5.99
C TYR A 76 8.54 -23.95 -6.15
N PRO A 77 9.21 -23.57 -5.06
CA PRO A 77 10.21 -22.50 -5.08
C PRO A 77 11.46 -22.94 -5.86
N LYS A 78 12.08 -21.99 -6.56
CA LYS A 78 13.38 -22.21 -7.25
C LYS A 78 14.54 -22.38 -6.25
N THR A 79 14.42 -21.73 -5.08
CA THR A 79 15.40 -21.76 -3.99
C THR A 79 14.65 -21.73 -2.66
N GLY A 80 15.11 -22.49 -1.67
CA GLY A 80 14.46 -22.62 -0.36
C GLY A 80 13.51 -23.82 -0.22
N VAL A 81 12.95 -23.97 0.97
CA VAL A 81 12.02 -25.05 1.33
C VAL A 81 10.60 -24.50 1.38
N VAL A 82 9.64 -25.31 0.97
CA VAL A 82 8.21 -24.97 1.07
C VAL A 82 7.83 -24.79 2.54
N SER A 83 7.13 -23.71 2.86
CA SER A 83 6.66 -23.44 4.22
C SER A 83 5.24 -22.89 4.25
N SER A 84 4.36 -23.54 5.02
CA SER A 84 2.98 -23.11 5.26
C SER A 84 2.87 -21.73 5.92
N THR A 85 3.94 -21.26 6.56
CA THR A 85 4.04 -19.90 7.13
C THR A 85 3.86 -18.80 6.07
N THR A 86 4.17 -19.10 4.82
CA THR A 86 4.08 -18.17 3.69
C THR A 86 2.76 -18.23 2.94
N PHE A 87 1.86 -19.16 3.29
CA PHE A 87 0.62 -19.38 2.57
C PHE A 87 -0.49 -18.44 3.04
N ASP A 88 -1.22 -17.89 2.09
CA ASP A 88 -2.47 -17.16 2.33
C ASP A 88 -3.63 -18.12 2.70
N LEU A 89 -4.71 -17.54 3.24
CA LEU A 89 -5.90 -18.28 3.67
C LEU A 89 -6.46 -19.17 2.56
N THR A 90 -6.57 -18.65 1.33
CA THR A 90 -7.18 -19.40 0.23
C THR A 90 -6.29 -20.48 -0.34
N LEU A 91 -4.98 -20.29 -0.33
CA LEU A 91 -4.03 -21.33 -0.68
C LEU A 91 -4.15 -22.49 0.31
N MET A 92 -4.16 -22.22 1.62
CA MET A 92 -4.33 -23.26 2.64
C MET A 92 -5.65 -24.01 2.49
N ILE A 93 -6.76 -23.30 2.29
CA ILE A 93 -8.08 -23.92 2.06
C ILE A 93 -8.09 -24.77 0.78
N CYS A 94 -7.49 -24.28 -0.31
CA CYS A 94 -7.38 -25.02 -1.57
C CYS A 94 -6.61 -26.33 -1.38
N LEU A 95 -5.48 -26.29 -0.69
CA LEU A 95 -4.66 -27.46 -0.41
C LEU A 95 -5.37 -28.44 0.54
N LEU A 96 -6.05 -27.96 1.58
CA LEU A 96 -6.85 -28.82 2.47
C LEU A 96 -7.97 -29.54 1.71
N ARG A 97 -8.67 -28.83 0.82
CA ARG A 97 -9.72 -29.40 -0.03
C ARG A 97 -9.18 -30.53 -0.92
N ASN A 98 -8.01 -30.32 -1.53
CA ASN A 98 -7.53 -31.20 -2.61
C ASN A 98 -6.53 -32.26 -2.14
N LEU A 99 -5.79 -32.03 -1.06
CA LEU A 99 -4.73 -32.93 -0.57
C LEU A 99 -5.09 -33.63 0.74
N ALA A 100 -5.93 -33.00 1.58
CA ALA A 100 -6.46 -33.60 2.81
C ALA A 100 -7.93 -34.07 2.67
N SER A 101 -8.51 -33.95 1.47
CA SER A 101 -9.88 -34.39 1.15
C SER A 101 -10.97 -33.81 2.05
N ILE A 102 -10.77 -32.60 2.57
CA ILE A 102 -11.80 -31.91 3.37
C ILE A 102 -12.85 -31.33 2.41
N PRO A 103 -14.16 -31.64 2.56
CA PRO A 103 -15.21 -31.22 1.63
C PRO A 103 -15.59 -29.75 1.82
N VAL A 104 -14.66 -28.84 1.55
CA VAL A 104 -14.92 -27.40 1.58
C VAL A 104 -15.79 -27.05 0.38
N GLU A 105 -16.92 -26.39 0.60
CA GLU A 105 -17.86 -25.98 -0.44
C GLU A 105 -17.60 -24.53 -0.91
N ASP A 106 -18.24 -24.14 -2.00
CA ASP A 106 -18.17 -22.77 -2.55
C ASP A 106 -19.39 -21.92 -2.17
N ILE A 107 -20.25 -22.45 -1.29
CA ILE A 107 -21.47 -21.83 -0.79
C ILE A 107 -21.31 -21.58 0.71
N LEU A 108 -21.92 -20.53 1.23
CA LEU A 108 -21.92 -20.25 2.66
C LEU A 108 -22.75 -21.32 3.40
N PRO A 109 -22.16 -22.06 4.36
CA PRO A 109 -22.88 -23.10 5.09
C PRO A 109 -23.87 -22.51 6.09
N HIS A 110 -24.81 -23.35 6.55
CA HIS A 110 -25.77 -22.94 7.57
C HIS A 110 -25.06 -22.57 8.89
N ALA A 111 -25.54 -21.55 9.60
CA ALA A 111 -24.90 -21.05 10.82
C ALA A 111 -24.76 -22.10 11.94
N SER A 112 -25.66 -23.09 11.98
CA SER A 112 -25.58 -24.19 12.95
C SER A 112 -24.56 -25.27 12.60
N ASP A 113 -24.05 -25.30 11.35
CA ASP A 113 -23.03 -26.25 10.93
C ASP A 113 -21.65 -25.75 11.40
N THR A 114 -21.13 -26.48 12.39
CA THR A 114 -19.87 -26.23 13.08
C THR A 114 -18.80 -27.25 12.71
N SER A 115 -19.03 -28.03 11.65
CA SER A 115 -18.01 -28.95 11.12
C SER A 115 -16.80 -28.20 10.58
N GLU A 116 -15.65 -28.86 10.54
CA GLU A 116 -14.41 -28.26 10.03
C GLU A 116 -14.53 -27.85 8.55
N ALA A 117 -15.26 -28.65 7.76
CA ALA A 117 -15.55 -28.34 6.37
C ALA A 117 -16.41 -27.09 6.24
N ALA A 118 -17.44 -26.95 7.09
CA ALA A 118 -18.27 -25.75 7.14
C ALA A 118 -17.46 -24.52 7.56
N ASP A 119 -16.62 -24.62 8.59
CA ASP A 119 -15.80 -23.48 9.05
C ASP A 119 -14.80 -23.00 7.99
N LEU A 120 -14.14 -23.92 7.26
CA LEU A 120 -13.28 -23.54 6.15
C LEU A 120 -14.08 -22.92 4.99
N SER A 121 -15.28 -23.44 4.70
CA SER A 121 -16.16 -22.90 3.66
C SER A 121 -16.64 -21.51 4.01
N ARG A 122 -17.01 -21.29 5.27
CA ARG A 122 -17.42 -20.01 5.84
C ARG A 122 -16.32 -18.96 5.72
N LEU A 123 -15.10 -19.27 6.18
CA LEU A 123 -13.95 -18.36 6.04
C LEU A 123 -13.62 -18.06 4.58
N LYS A 124 -13.71 -19.05 3.69
CA LYS A 124 -13.53 -18.84 2.25
C LYS A 124 -14.56 -17.86 1.68
N ASN A 125 -15.84 -18.08 1.99
CA ASN A 125 -16.94 -17.26 1.48
C ASN A 125 -16.83 -15.82 2.00
N TYR A 126 -16.57 -15.62 3.29
CA TYR A 126 -16.38 -14.29 3.85
C TYR A 126 -15.14 -13.59 3.28
N ARG A 127 -14.01 -14.31 3.11
CA ARG A 127 -12.84 -13.74 2.45
C ARG A 127 -13.14 -13.26 1.04
N ASN A 128 -13.96 -13.99 0.28
CA ASN A 128 -14.37 -13.59 -1.07
C ASN A 128 -15.33 -12.39 -1.06
N HIS A 129 -16.36 -12.43 -0.21
CA HIS A 129 -17.33 -11.33 -0.06
C HIS A 129 -16.62 -10.00 0.26
N PHE A 130 -15.79 -9.99 1.30
CA PHE A 130 -15.05 -8.80 1.73
C PHE A 130 -13.81 -8.47 0.86
N ALA A 131 -13.44 -9.34 -0.08
CA ALA A 131 -12.41 -9.00 -1.07
C ALA A 131 -12.96 -8.08 -2.16
N HIS A 132 -14.20 -8.30 -2.59
CA HIS A 132 -14.81 -7.64 -3.75
C HIS A 132 -15.75 -6.48 -3.40
N ASP A 133 -16.36 -6.50 -2.21
CA ASP A 133 -17.35 -5.49 -1.82
C ASP A 133 -16.72 -4.34 -1.01
N GLY A 134 -17.14 -3.12 -1.31
CA GLY A 134 -16.71 -1.88 -0.65
C GLY A 134 -17.82 -1.21 0.16
N TYR A 135 -17.55 -1.08 1.46
CA TYR A 135 -17.90 0.03 2.37
C TYR A 135 -19.37 0.43 2.61
N SER A 136 -20.06 -0.36 3.43
CA SER A 136 -20.79 0.08 4.64
C SER A 136 -21.24 -1.20 5.36
N LEU A 137 -20.91 -1.33 6.65
CA LEU A 137 -21.23 -2.52 7.44
C LEU A 137 -21.90 -2.09 8.73
N THR A 138 -23.23 -2.19 8.76
CA THR A 138 -24.03 -1.81 9.94
C THR A 138 -23.54 -2.56 11.18
N ASP A 139 -23.75 -2.00 12.37
CA ASP A 139 -23.37 -2.66 13.63
C ASP A 139 -24.00 -4.05 13.77
N ALA A 140 -25.24 -4.24 13.31
CA ALA A 140 -25.92 -5.53 13.36
C ALA A 140 -25.25 -6.57 12.44
N ASP A 141 -24.94 -6.18 11.20
CA ASP A 141 -24.24 -7.06 10.26
C ASP A 141 -22.81 -7.33 10.72
N PHE A 142 -22.13 -6.32 11.26
CA PHE A 142 -20.82 -6.45 11.86
C PHE A 142 -20.82 -7.50 12.97
N GLU A 143 -21.73 -7.41 13.93
CA GLU A 143 -21.80 -8.37 15.03
C GLU A 143 -22.09 -9.79 14.55
N LEU A 144 -22.94 -9.94 13.50
CA LEU A 144 -23.23 -11.23 12.88
C LEU A 144 -21.98 -11.83 12.22
N TYR A 145 -21.33 -11.10 11.30
CA TYR A 145 -20.13 -11.59 10.62
C TYR A 145 -18.97 -11.81 11.58
N TRP A 146 -18.77 -10.88 12.52
CA TRP A 146 -17.72 -10.96 13.51
C TRP A 146 -17.85 -12.24 14.33
N THR A 147 -19.04 -12.50 14.85
CA THR A 147 -19.31 -13.68 15.68
C THR A 147 -19.07 -14.97 14.88
N ASP A 148 -19.63 -15.07 13.67
CA ASP A 148 -19.53 -16.29 12.87
C ASP A 148 -18.08 -16.58 12.43
N ILE A 149 -17.34 -15.55 12.01
CA ILE A 149 -15.92 -15.66 11.65
C ILE A 149 -15.09 -16.04 12.89
N CYS A 150 -15.29 -15.37 14.03
CA CYS A 150 -14.51 -15.63 15.24
C CYS A 150 -14.72 -17.05 15.76
N GLN A 151 -15.96 -17.55 15.75
CA GLN A 151 -16.25 -18.91 16.18
C GLN A 151 -15.58 -19.96 15.26
N ALA A 152 -15.62 -19.75 13.94
CA ALA A 152 -14.91 -20.62 13.00
C ALA A 152 -13.39 -20.61 13.22
N ILE A 153 -12.80 -19.42 13.43
CA ILE A 153 -11.38 -19.24 13.77
C ILE A 153 -11.02 -20.02 15.04
N GLN A 154 -11.85 -19.92 16.09
CA GLN A 154 -11.61 -20.60 17.36
C GLN A 154 -11.73 -22.13 17.24
N ARG A 155 -12.73 -22.65 16.52
CA ARG A 155 -12.88 -24.10 16.30
C ARG A 155 -11.71 -24.68 15.50
N LEU A 156 -11.22 -23.96 14.49
CA LEU A 156 -10.10 -24.41 13.65
C LEU A 156 -8.73 -24.27 14.33
N GLY A 157 -8.51 -23.16 15.04
CA GLY A 157 -7.20 -22.79 15.59
C GLY A 157 -7.01 -23.02 17.09
N GLY A 158 -8.09 -23.23 17.82
CA GLY A 158 -8.11 -23.41 19.27
C GLY A 158 -8.38 -22.12 20.08
N PRO A 159 -8.47 -22.25 21.42
CA PRO A 159 -9.00 -21.21 22.31
C PRO A 159 -8.14 -19.94 22.38
N LYS A 160 -6.86 -19.99 22.01
CA LYS A 160 -6.00 -18.80 22.00
C LYS A 160 -6.54 -17.69 21.08
N PHE A 161 -7.24 -18.07 20.02
CA PHE A 161 -7.76 -17.12 19.05
C PHE A 161 -8.99 -16.36 19.56
N GLU A 162 -9.64 -16.81 20.64
CA GLU A 162 -10.69 -16.04 21.31
C GLU A 162 -10.16 -14.69 21.81
N ARG A 163 -8.96 -14.71 22.41
CA ARG A 163 -8.28 -13.50 22.86
C ARG A 163 -7.84 -12.64 21.69
N GLU A 164 -7.21 -13.23 20.66
CA GLU A 164 -6.77 -12.48 19.48
C GLU A 164 -7.94 -11.75 18.79
N CYS A 165 -9.10 -12.41 18.68
CA CYS A 165 -10.32 -11.78 18.19
C CYS A 165 -10.74 -10.64 19.13
N SER A 166 -10.92 -10.91 20.42
CA SER A 166 -11.34 -9.89 21.40
C SER A 166 -10.44 -8.66 21.41
N ASP A 167 -9.12 -8.87 21.39
CA ASP A 167 -8.12 -7.82 21.35
C ASP A 167 -8.25 -6.97 20.09
N LEU A 168 -8.46 -7.61 18.93
CA LEU A 168 -8.71 -6.90 17.66
C LEU A 168 -10.01 -6.09 17.69
N LYS A 169 -11.07 -6.61 18.34
CA LYS A 169 -12.35 -5.89 18.45
C LYS A 169 -12.21 -4.63 19.29
N LEU A 170 -11.50 -4.74 20.42
CA LEU A 170 -11.26 -3.67 21.39
C LEU A 170 -10.17 -2.69 20.92
N PHE A 171 -9.37 -3.06 19.93
CA PHE A 171 -8.31 -2.22 19.39
C PHE A 171 -8.86 -0.90 18.87
N LYS A 172 -8.40 0.22 19.47
CA LYS A 172 -8.75 1.57 19.02
C LYS A 172 -8.00 1.90 17.74
N LEU A 173 -8.77 2.14 16.68
CA LEU A 173 -8.24 2.55 15.39
C LEU A 173 -7.86 4.03 15.40
N THR A 174 -6.57 4.30 15.60
CA THR A 174 -5.97 5.63 15.42
C THR A 174 -5.52 5.82 13.96
N GLU A 175 -5.41 7.06 13.48
CA GLU A 175 -4.98 7.37 12.10
C GLU A 175 -3.66 6.69 11.70
N ILE A 176 -2.73 6.52 12.64
CA ILE A 176 -1.42 5.87 12.41
C ILE A 176 -1.56 4.36 12.14
N ASN A 177 -2.50 3.68 12.82
CA ASN A 177 -2.73 2.25 12.66
C ASN A 177 -3.60 1.94 11.42
N LYS A 178 -4.33 2.93 10.90
CA LYS A 178 -5.22 2.80 9.73
C LYS A 178 -4.43 2.72 8.41
N GLU A 179 -3.45 3.61 8.21
CA GLU A 179 -2.68 3.65 6.95
C GLU A 179 -1.81 2.40 6.75
N ILE A 180 -1.12 1.96 7.80
CA ILE A 180 -0.29 0.73 7.78
C ILE A 180 -1.14 -0.48 7.37
N LEU A 181 -2.40 -0.47 7.80
CA LEU A 181 -3.29 -1.60 7.63
C LEU A 181 -4.01 -1.58 6.29
N ILE A 182 -4.40 -0.41 5.78
CA ILE A 182 -4.80 -0.25 4.37
C ILE A 182 -3.67 -0.68 3.44
N GLN A 183 -2.42 -0.32 3.77
CA GLN A 183 -1.24 -0.77 3.00
C GLN A 183 -1.07 -2.29 3.05
N PHE A 184 -1.21 -2.92 4.22
CA PHE A 184 -1.16 -4.38 4.38
C PHE A 184 -2.27 -5.08 3.57
N ILE A 185 -3.51 -4.61 3.70
CA ILE A 185 -4.68 -5.16 2.99
C ILE A 185 -4.53 -5.00 1.48
N ASN A 186 -4.08 -3.84 1.00
CA ASN A 186 -3.82 -3.62 -0.42
C ASN A 186 -2.68 -4.50 -0.94
N SER A 187 -1.68 -4.79 -0.12
CA SER A 187 -0.59 -5.71 -0.49
C SER A 187 -1.08 -7.16 -0.65
N GLU A 188 -2.02 -7.60 0.20
CA GLU A 188 -2.64 -8.93 0.15
C GLU A 188 -3.70 -9.03 -0.97
N LYS A 189 -4.54 -8.00 -1.17
CA LYS A 189 -5.48 -7.92 -2.30
C LYS A 189 -4.74 -7.88 -3.64
N ALA A 190 -3.61 -7.17 -3.72
CA ALA A 190 -2.75 -7.16 -4.91
C ALA A 190 -2.07 -8.52 -5.19
N ALA A 191 -2.07 -9.48 -4.25
CA ALA A 191 -1.66 -10.85 -4.52
C ALA A 191 -2.72 -11.67 -5.29
N SER A 192 -3.96 -11.16 -5.42
CA SER A 192 -5.10 -11.92 -5.96
C SER A 192 -5.64 -11.46 -7.33
N THR A 193 -5.33 -10.27 -7.86
CA THR A 193 -5.66 -9.92 -9.27
C THR A 193 -4.82 -8.72 -9.79
N PRO A 194 -4.15 -8.83 -10.96
CA PRO A 194 -3.46 -7.71 -11.62
C PRO A 194 -4.39 -6.53 -11.97
N ASP A 195 -5.64 -6.80 -12.36
CA ASP A 195 -6.58 -5.80 -12.90
C ASP A 195 -7.03 -4.75 -11.87
N VAL A 196 -7.17 -5.12 -10.59
CA VAL A 196 -7.59 -4.20 -9.53
C VAL A 196 -6.51 -3.17 -9.22
N LEU A 197 -5.24 -3.59 -9.19
CA LEU A 197 -4.14 -2.68 -8.95
C LEU A 197 -3.93 -1.73 -10.13
N GLN A 198 -4.07 -2.21 -11.36
CA GLN A 198 -4.05 -1.34 -12.55
C GLN A 198 -5.16 -0.30 -12.48
N LYS A 199 -6.37 -0.68 -12.09
CA LYS A 199 -7.49 0.25 -11.91
C LYS A 199 -7.22 1.29 -10.81
N LEU A 200 -6.76 0.87 -9.63
CA LEU A 200 -6.41 1.79 -8.53
C LEU A 200 -5.24 2.71 -8.88
N ASN A 201 -4.24 2.19 -9.61
CA ASN A 201 -3.13 2.99 -10.09
C ASN A 201 -3.59 4.01 -11.13
N ALA A 202 -4.50 3.64 -12.04
CA ALA A 202 -5.11 4.58 -12.99
C ALA A 202 -5.89 5.69 -12.27
N GLU A 203 -6.72 5.34 -11.28
CA GLU A 203 -7.45 6.32 -10.46
C GLU A 203 -6.50 7.27 -9.72
N ARG A 204 -5.39 6.77 -9.17
CA ARG A 204 -4.35 7.61 -8.53
C ARG A 204 -3.66 8.54 -9.50
N VAL A 205 -3.28 8.04 -10.67
CA VAL A 205 -2.62 8.85 -11.70
C VAL A 205 -3.57 9.94 -12.20
N GLU A 206 -4.87 9.69 -12.25
CA GLU A 206 -5.86 10.71 -12.61
C GLU A 206 -5.94 11.84 -11.58
N VAL A 207 -5.87 11.53 -10.28
CA VAL A 207 -5.75 12.55 -9.23
C VAL A 207 -4.50 13.41 -9.46
N TRP A 208 -3.36 12.79 -9.79
CA TRP A 208 -2.14 13.53 -10.09
C TRP A 208 -2.30 14.45 -11.29
N ARG A 209 -3.02 14.03 -12.35
CA ARG A 209 -3.29 14.88 -13.52
C ARG A 209 -4.15 16.09 -13.17
N GLU A 210 -5.12 15.93 -12.27
CA GLU A 210 -5.95 17.04 -11.82
C GLU A 210 -5.16 18.03 -10.94
N GLU A 211 -4.32 17.53 -10.03
CA GLU A 211 -3.45 18.36 -9.20
C GLU A 211 -2.39 19.11 -10.04
N GLU A 212 -1.86 18.46 -11.08
CA GLU A 212 -0.87 19.00 -12.02
C GLU A 212 -1.33 20.28 -12.71
N LYS A 213 -2.64 20.46 -12.95
CA LYS A 213 -3.20 21.65 -13.61
C LYS A 213 -2.88 22.95 -12.87
N LYS A 214 -2.62 22.87 -11.57
CA LYS A 214 -2.30 24.02 -10.69
C LYS A 214 -0.82 24.09 -10.32
N VAL A 215 0.01 23.21 -10.88
CA VAL A 215 1.44 23.16 -10.56
C VAL A 215 2.16 24.30 -11.28
N VAL A 216 2.80 25.15 -10.49
CA VAL A 216 3.68 26.21 -10.98
C VAL A 216 5.08 25.65 -11.23
N LYS A 217 5.67 26.00 -12.37
CA LYS A 217 7.04 25.60 -12.70
C LYS A 217 8.05 26.29 -11.77
N THR A 218 8.69 25.51 -10.90
CA THR A 218 9.71 26.00 -9.95
C THR A 218 11.13 25.59 -10.34
N ARG A 219 12.13 26.17 -9.68
CA ARG A 219 13.53 25.78 -9.75
C ARG A 219 13.75 24.34 -9.28
N ALA A 220 12.98 23.88 -8.29
CA ALA A 220 13.01 22.48 -7.84
C ALA A 220 12.55 21.52 -8.96
N LEU A 221 11.43 21.83 -9.62
CA LEU A 221 10.96 21.03 -10.77
C LEU A 221 12.00 21.03 -11.90
N THR A 222 12.55 22.20 -12.21
CA THR A 222 13.61 22.35 -13.21
C THR A 222 14.87 21.54 -12.85
N CYS A 223 15.21 21.44 -11.57
CA CYS A 223 16.31 20.60 -11.10
C CYS A 223 16.01 19.11 -11.35
N ILE A 224 14.83 18.64 -10.98
CA ILE A 224 14.42 17.24 -11.19
C ILE A 224 14.38 16.90 -12.70
N GLU A 225 13.85 17.80 -13.53
CA GLU A 225 13.88 17.67 -15.00
C GLU A 225 15.31 17.52 -15.53
N LYS A 226 16.27 18.30 -15.02
CA LYS A 226 17.69 18.19 -15.40
C LYS A 226 18.31 16.88 -14.93
N LEU A 227 18.03 16.46 -13.70
CA LEU A 227 18.52 15.19 -13.14
C LEU A 227 18.00 14.00 -13.93
N LEU A 228 16.75 14.05 -14.42
CA LEU A 228 16.12 12.99 -15.21
C LEU A 228 16.81 12.69 -16.54
N LYS A 229 17.55 13.67 -17.10
CA LYS A 229 18.29 13.50 -18.35
C LYS A 229 19.51 12.59 -18.20
N THR A 230 20.08 12.51 -17.00
CA THR A 230 21.35 11.80 -16.74
C THR A 230 21.20 10.67 -15.72
N ASN A 231 20.07 10.60 -15.02
CA ASN A 231 19.82 9.66 -13.95
C ASN A 231 18.48 8.94 -14.15
N ASN A 232 18.45 7.69 -13.74
CA ASN A 232 17.24 6.86 -13.78
C ASN A 232 16.60 6.70 -12.40
N ILE A 233 17.28 7.04 -11.31
CA ILE A 233 16.72 7.03 -9.95
C ILE A 233 16.92 8.42 -9.36
N ILE A 234 15.83 9.05 -8.92
CA ILE A 234 15.87 10.39 -8.32
C ILE A 234 15.08 10.39 -7.02
N VAL A 235 15.67 11.01 -5.99
CA VAL A 235 14.99 11.24 -4.71
C VAL A 235 14.73 12.74 -4.52
N ALA A 236 13.47 13.14 -4.45
CA ALA A 236 13.06 14.46 -3.97
C ALA A 236 13.07 14.46 -2.44
N VAL A 237 13.87 15.34 -1.85
CA VAL A 237 14.10 15.42 -0.39
C VAL A 237 13.55 16.73 0.15
N GLY A 238 12.97 16.71 1.35
CA GLY A 238 12.39 17.90 1.98
C GLY A 238 11.41 17.61 3.13
N SER A 239 11.12 18.59 3.97
CA SER A 239 10.14 18.50 5.07
C SER A 239 8.70 18.32 4.59
N SER A 240 7.76 18.13 5.51
CA SER A 240 6.34 18.03 5.15
C SER A 240 5.88 19.28 4.36
N GLY A 241 5.06 19.06 3.33
CA GLY A 241 4.45 20.11 2.51
C GLY A 241 5.39 21.02 1.70
N CYS A 242 6.68 20.70 1.55
CA CYS A 242 7.57 21.43 0.64
C CYS A 242 7.39 21.07 -0.85
N GLY A 243 6.40 20.22 -1.19
CA GLY A 243 6.10 19.85 -2.59
C GLY A 243 6.86 18.66 -3.15
N LYS A 244 7.44 17.77 -2.32
CA LYS A 244 8.16 16.57 -2.82
C LYS A 244 7.31 15.67 -3.70
N SER A 245 6.12 15.30 -3.22
CA SER A 245 5.18 14.40 -3.92
C SER A 245 4.74 15.04 -5.23
N THR A 246 4.28 16.30 -5.16
CA THR A 246 3.98 17.13 -6.33
C THR A 246 5.12 17.12 -7.35
N SER A 247 6.36 17.25 -6.89
CA SER A 247 7.52 17.30 -7.79
C SER A 247 7.80 15.99 -8.51
N ILE A 248 7.68 14.85 -7.83
CA ILE A 248 7.87 13.55 -8.47
C ILE A 248 6.67 13.13 -9.33
N HIS A 249 5.45 13.54 -8.95
CA HIS A 249 4.23 13.31 -9.74
C HIS A 249 4.27 14.12 -11.04
N HIS A 250 4.60 15.41 -10.95
CA HIS A 250 4.86 16.30 -12.09
C HIS A 250 5.87 15.65 -13.05
N ALA A 251 7.02 15.24 -12.52
CA ALA A 251 8.07 14.62 -13.32
C ALA A 251 7.61 13.30 -13.99
N ALA A 252 6.82 12.48 -13.30
CA ALA A 252 6.25 11.25 -13.87
C ALA A 252 5.25 11.55 -15.00
N LEU A 253 4.39 12.55 -14.83
CA LEU A 253 3.41 12.99 -15.84
C LEU A 253 4.09 13.58 -17.07
N GLN A 254 5.20 14.31 -16.90
CA GLN A 254 6.02 14.81 -18.01
C GLN A 254 6.67 13.66 -18.78
N LEU A 255 7.24 12.67 -18.09
CA LEU A 255 7.81 11.46 -18.74
C LEU A 255 6.74 10.69 -19.51
N HIS A 256 5.54 10.59 -18.97
CA HIS A 256 4.42 9.96 -19.67
C HIS A 256 4.00 10.72 -20.92
N SER A 257 3.81 12.03 -20.80
CA SER A 257 3.27 12.85 -21.89
C SER A 257 4.29 13.14 -23.00
N LEU A 258 5.58 13.27 -22.66
CA LEU A 258 6.63 13.66 -23.60
C LEU A 258 7.48 12.49 -24.10
N GLU A 259 7.65 11.45 -23.26
CA GLU A 259 8.59 10.36 -23.53
C GLU A 259 7.93 8.97 -23.58
N ASP A 260 6.60 8.90 -23.47
CA ASP A 260 5.79 7.66 -23.56
C ASP A 260 6.15 6.64 -22.48
N TYR A 261 6.39 7.10 -21.25
CA TYR A 261 6.54 6.22 -20.09
C TYR A 261 5.17 5.85 -19.49
N GLU A 262 4.96 4.58 -19.20
CA GLU A 262 3.87 4.13 -18.34
C GLU A 262 4.16 4.50 -16.88
N ILE A 263 3.21 5.16 -16.21
CA ILE A 263 3.35 5.53 -14.80
C ILE A 263 2.87 4.36 -13.94
N VAL A 264 3.76 3.87 -13.07
CA VAL A 264 3.47 2.75 -12.18
C VAL A 264 3.66 3.19 -10.72
N PRO A 265 2.60 3.69 -10.06
CA PRO A 265 2.63 3.98 -8.63
C PRO A 265 2.87 2.70 -7.83
N VAL A 266 3.84 2.72 -6.92
CA VAL A 266 4.14 1.58 -6.04
C VAL A 266 4.46 2.05 -4.62
N TYR A 267 4.43 1.13 -3.66
CA TYR A 267 4.64 1.38 -2.24
C TYR A 267 5.91 0.74 -1.71
N THR A 268 6.41 -0.30 -2.38
CA THR A 268 7.57 -1.07 -1.93
C THR A 268 8.52 -1.37 -3.10
N PRO A 269 9.82 -1.54 -2.83
CA PRO A 269 10.79 -1.90 -3.87
C PRO A 269 10.49 -3.26 -4.53
N GLY A 270 9.87 -4.20 -3.81
CA GLY A 270 9.50 -5.51 -4.38
C GLY A 270 8.45 -5.41 -5.50
N GLN A 271 7.62 -4.36 -5.48
CA GLN A 271 6.64 -4.12 -6.54
C GLN A 271 7.28 -3.64 -7.84
N ILE A 272 8.42 -2.94 -7.78
CA ILE A 272 9.20 -2.57 -8.97
C ILE A 272 9.61 -3.84 -9.73
N ILE A 273 10.12 -4.84 -9.00
CA ILE A 273 10.54 -6.12 -9.61
C ILE A 273 9.34 -6.86 -10.17
N ARG A 274 8.22 -6.86 -9.44
CA ARG A 274 7.01 -7.59 -9.82
C ARG A 274 6.31 -7.01 -11.05
N TYR A 275 6.33 -5.69 -11.21
CA TYR A 275 5.60 -4.97 -12.26
C TYR A 275 6.49 -4.45 -13.38
N CYS A 276 7.81 -4.68 -13.30
CA CYS A 276 8.71 -4.36 -14.40
C CYS A 276 8.36 -5.20 -15.63
N GLU A 277 8.10 -4.51 -16.73
CA GLU A 277 7.88 -5.08 -18.04
C GLU A 277 9.09 -4.76 -18.95
N PRO A 278 9.88 -5.77 -19.37
CA PRO A 278 11.13 -5.56 -20.10
C PRO A 278 11.05 -4.71 -21.38
N ASN A 279 9.90 -4.72 -22.05
CA ASN A 279 9.71 -4.07 -23.35
C ASN A 279 8.98 -2.73 -23.24
N SER A 280 8.52 -2.36 -22.05
CA SER A 280 7.73 -1.16 -21.80
C SER A 280 8.62 -0.09 -21.17
N LYS A 281 8.45 1.18 -21.56
CA LYS A 281 9.06 2.29 -20.82
C LYS A 281 8.22 2.51 -19.57
N GLN A 282 8.84 2.44 -18.38
CA GLN A 282 8.10 2.54 -17.13
C GLN A 282 8.74 3.53 -16.16
N VAL A 283 7.92 4.35 -15.52
CA VAL A 283 8.33 5.22 -14.41
C VAL A 283 7.65 4.76 -13.13
N PHE A 284 8.44 4.25 -12.19
CA PHE A 284 7.97 3.86 -10.87
C PHE A 284 8.00 5.05 -9.93
N VAL A 285 6.88 5.29 -9.24
CA VAL A 285 6.75 6.43 -8.32
C VAL A 285 6.45 5.91 -6.93
N ILE A 286 7.29 6.28 -5.95
CA ILE A 286 7.12 5.90 -4.53
C ILE A 286 7.17 7.14 -3.66
N ASP A 287 6.06 7.41 -2.99
CA ASP A 287 6.01 8.42 -1.95
C ASP A 287 6.55 7.89 -0.62
N ASP A 288 7.29 8.74 0.08
CA ASP A 288 7.82 8.45 1.43
C ASP A 288 8.58 7.12 1.50
N VAL A 289 9.57 6.98 0.63
CA VAL A 289 10.29 5.73 0.29
C VAL A 289 10.81 4.90 1.47
N CYS A 290 11.03 5.51 2.63
CA CYS A 290 11.49 4.86 3.86
C CYS A 290 10.74 5.37 5.09
N GLY A 291 9.48 5.80 4.92
CA GLY A 291 8.59 6.12 6.03
C GLY A 291 7.99 7.53 6.01
N LYS A 292 6.80 7.64 6.62
CA LYS A 292 5.98 8.86 6.66
C LYS A 292 6.27 9.82 7.83
N SER A 293 7.07 9.43 8.81
CA SER A 293 7.28 10.25 10.01
C SER A 293 8.54 9.86 10.76
N THR A 294 8.88 8.59 10.71
CA THR A 294 10.15 8.05 11.17
C THR A 294 10.70 7.12 10.10
N ILE A 295 11.96 6.73 10.25
CA ILE A 295 12.54 5.72 9.36
C ILE A 295 11.88 4.36 9.59
N ASP A 296 11.36 3.79 8.52
CA ASP A 296 10.77 2.45 8.51
C ASP A 296 11.86 1.41 8.23
N ILE A 297 12.23 0.67 9.28
CA ILE A 297 13.29 -0.34 9.23
C ILE A 297 12.91 -1.49 8.28
N GLU A 298 11.62 -1.85 8.19
CA GLU A 298 11.18 -2.91 7.29
C GLU A 298 11.33 -2.49 5.82
N LEU A 299 10.95 -1.25 5.48
CA LEU A 299 11.16 -0.70 4.14
C LEU A 299 12.65 -0.60 3.81
N VAL A 300 13.50 -0.15 4.75
CA VAL A 300 14.96 -0.13 4.56
C VAL A 300 15.51 -1.53 4.31
N ASN A 301 15.06 -2.53 5.06
CA ASN A 301 15.46 -3.93 4.84
C ASN A 301 15.00 -4.46 3.48
N LYS A 302 13.78 -4.11 3.05
CA LYS A 302 13.29 -4.44 1.70
C LYS A 302 14.13 -3.78 0.61
N TRP A 303 14.47 -2.50 0.74
CA TRP A 303 15.35 -1.80 -0.20
C TRP A 303 16.74 -2.41 -0.24
N THR A 304 17.30 -2.77 0.91
CA THR A 304 18.60 -3.45 1.01
C THR A 304 18.55 -4.77 0.25
N ARG A 305 17.55 -5.61 0.53
CA ARG A 305 17.36 -6.92 -0.12
C ARG A 305 17.27 -6.83 -1.65
N TRP A 306 16.53 -5.86 -2.17
CA TRP A 306 16.20 -5.76 -3.59
C TRP A 306 17.11 -4.80 -4.39
N SER A 307 18.10 -4.18 -3.73
CA SER A 307 18.97 -3.17 -4.33
C SER A 307 19.67 -3.64 -5.61
N ALA A 308 20.29 -4.83 -5.58
CA ALA A 308 21.00 -5.39 -6.73
C ALA A 308 20.07 -5.66 -7.93
N ASP A 309 18.87 -6.17 -7.67
CA ASP A 309 17.87 -6.44 -8.72
C ASP A 309 17.33 -5.15 -9.32
N ILE A 310 17.08 -4.13 -8.50
CA ILE A 310 16.63 -2.81 -8.96
C ILE A 310 17.71 -2.12 -9.79
N GLU A 311 18.97 -2.17 -9.36
CA GLU A 311 20.08 -1.64 -10.17
C GLU A 311 20.20 -2.34 -11.51
N LYS A 312 19.97 -3.66 -11.55
CA LYS A 312 19.94 -4.42 -12.79
C LYS A 312 18.77 -4.01 -13.68
N ILE A 313 17.56 -3.88 -13.13
CA ILE A 313 16.36 -3.44 -13.87
C ILE A 313 16.59 -2.07 -14.51
N VAL A 314 17.10 -1.12 -13.73
CA VAL A 314 17.34 0.25 -14.19
C VAL A 314 18.44 0.35 -15.25
N ARG A 315 19.40 -0.58 -15.24
CA ARG A 315 20.46 -0.67 -16.23
C ARG A 315 20.01 -1.35 -17.52
N ASP A 316 19.27 -2.46 -17.38
CA ASP A 316 19.00 -3.38 -18.49
C ASP A 316 17.69 -2.99 -19.24
N TYR A 317 16.79 -2.23 -18.59
CA TYR A 317 15.49 -1.83 -19.15
C TYR A 317 15.29 -0.30 -19.14
N LYS A 318 14.28 0.17 -19.90
CA LYS A 318 13.89 1.59 -19.96
C LYS A 318 13.05 1.97 -18.74
N VAL A 319 13.66 1.94 -17.57
CA VAL A 319 13.01 2.18 -16.29
C VAL A 319 13.55 3.43 -15.62
N LYS A 320 12.64 4.28 -15.15
CA LYS A 320 12.92 5.41 -14.26
C LYS A 320 12.22 5.19 -12.92
N ILE A 321 12.82 5.68 -11.84
CA ILE A 321 12.33 5.55 -10.47
C ILE A 321 12.38 6.92 -9.81
N LEU A 322 11.22 7.41 -9.40
CA LEU A 322 11.04 8.70 -8.75
C LEU A 322 10.55 8.48 -7.32
N LEU A 323 11.26 9.06 -6.36
CA LEU A 323 11.09 8.77 -4.94
C LEU A 323 10.95 10.07 -4.16
N SER A 324 10.06 10.13 -3.17
CA SER A 324 10.05 11.22 -2.19
C SER A 324 10.58 10.73 -0.83
N CYS A 325 11.31 11.60 -0.13
CA CYS A 325 11.89 11.27 1.17
C CYS A 325 11.94 12.50 2.08
N ARG A 326 11.70 12.33 3.38
CA ARG A 326 11.88 13.43 4.35
C ARG A 326 13.34 13.71 4.61
N THR A 327 13.67 14.98 4.83
CA THR A 327 15.04 15.46 5.05
C THR A 327 15.78 14.70 6.16
N TYR A 328 15.13 14.48 7.30
CA TYR A 328 15.75 13.75 8.41
C TYR A 328 15.92 12.24 8.13
N ILE A 329 14.99 11.61 7.39
CA ILE A 329 15.13 10.19 6.96
C ILE A 329 16.27 10.08 5.95
N TYR A 330 16.33 10.98 4.97
CA TYR A 330 17.39 11.00 3.96
C TYR A 330 18.80 11.22 4.56
N ARG A 331 18.87 11.91 5.71
CA ARG A 331 20.11 12.11 6.49
C ARG A 331 20.43 10.97 7.44
N ASP A 332 19.49 10.07 7.70
CA ASP A 332 19.67 8.93 8.59
C ASP A 332 20.74 7.95 8.06
N ARG A 333 21.54 7.39 8.97
CA ARG A 333 22.64 6.47 8.63
C ARG A 333 22.15 5.23 7.89
N LEU A 334 21.01 4.66 8.27
CA LEU A 334 20.44 3.48 7.63
C LEU A 334 20.02 3.80 6.19
N PHE A 335 19.41 4.97 5.95
CA PHE A 335 19.10 5.42 4.61
C PHE A 335 20.37 5.62 3.77
N LYS A 336 21.42 6.22 4.34
CA LYS A 336 22.71 6.42 3.66
C LYS A 336 23.43 5.13 3.27
N ASN A 337 23.04 3.98 3.83
CA ASN A 337 23.54 2.67 3.42
C ASN A 337 22.87 2.17 2.13
N LEU A 338 21.69 2.70 1.76
CA LEU A 338 21.00 2.39 0.51
C LEU A 338 21.65 3.14 -0.66
N LYS A 339 22.85 2.72 -1.07
CA LYS A 339 23.68 3.42 -2.07
C LYS A 339 22.97 3.69 -3.38
N VAL A 340 22.06 2.79 -3.80
CA VAL A 340 21.23 2.96 -4.99
C VAL A 340 20.36 4.23 -4.93
N LEU A 341 19.89 4.63 -3.74
CA LEU A 341 18.99 5.77 -3.53
C LEU A 341 19.73 7.10 -3.27
N THR A 342 21.02 7.05 -2.98
CA THR A 342 21.79 8.25 -2.63
C THR A 342 22.58 8.83 -3.81
N LYS A 343 22.47 8.24 -5.01
CA LYS A 343 23.24 8.67 -6.19
C LYS A 343 22.79 10.04 -6.70
N SER A 344 21.48 10.28 -6.72
CA SER A 344 20.91 11.47 -7.36
C SER A 344 19.68 11.92 -6.58
N SER A 345 19.74 13.13 -6.02
CA SER A 345 18.67 13.69 -5.21
C SER A 345 18.55 15.20 -5.41
N CYS A 346 17.33 15.71 -5.28
CA CYS A 346 17.04 17.14 -5.24
C CYS A 346 16.51 17.48 -3.85
N ASP A 347 17.25 18.29 -3.08
CA ASP A 347 16.80 18.79 -1.78
C ASP A 347 16.03 20.10 -1.97
N LEU A 348 14.70 20.01 -1.86
CA LEU A 348 13.76 21.12 -2.05
C LEU A 348 13.91 22.21 -0.98
N GLU A 349 14.64 21.96 0.10
CA GLU A 349 14.86 22.92 1.19
C GLU A 349 16.25 23.55 1.17
N SER A 350 17.12 23.11 0.25
CA SER A 350 18.44 23.67 0.02
C SER A 350 18.34 24.88 -0.93
N GLU A 351 19.20 24.97 -1.94
CA GLU A 351 19.18 26.02 -2.97
C GLU A 351 17.85 26.11 -3.76
N TYR A 352 17.06 25.02 -3.76
CA TYR A 352 15.77 24.92 -4.46
C TYR A 352 14.57 25.34 -3.61
N ARG A 353 14.79 25.88 -2.41
CA ARG A 353 13.72 26.44 -1.59
C ARG A 353 12.99 27.54 -2.36
N LEU A 354 11.66 27.50 -2.34
CA LEU A 354 10.80 28.44 -3.06
C LEU A 354 11.19 29.90 -2.79
N SER A 355 11.47 30.64 -3.86
CA SER A 355 11.67 32.09 -3.82
C SER A 355 10.34 32.80 -3.55
N ASN A 356 10.40 34.10 -3.25
CA ASN A 356 9.18 34.88 -3.06
C ASN A 356 8.35 34.91 -4.35
N GLU A 357 8.99 35.05 -5.50
CA GLU A 357 8.31 35.02 -6.80
C GLU A 357 7.58 33.70 -7.03
N GLU A 358 8.24 32.55 -6.77
CA GLU A 358 7.65 31.22 -6.91
C GLU A 358 6.47 31.04 -5.95
N ARG A 359 6.59 31.49 -4.69
CA ARG A 359 5.49 31.46 -3.72
C ARG A 359 4.30 32.29 -4.17
N ASN A 360 4.53 33.42 -4.83
CA ASN A 360 3.48 34.33 -5.26
C ASN A 360 2.70 33.76 -6.42
N GLN A 361 3.42 33.16 -7.37
CA GLN A 361 2.82 32.45 -8.48
C GLN A 361 1.98 31.27 -7.99
N ILE A 362 2.50 30.49 -7.03
CA ILE A 362 1.72 29.43 -6.40
C ILE A 362 0.49 30.04 -5.72
N ALA A 363 0.67 31.05 -4.87
CA ALA A 363 -0.44 31.70 -4.17
C ALA A 363 -1.54 32.18 -5.14
N SER A 364 -1.20 32.77 -6.29
CA SER A 364 -2.19 33.24 -7.26
C SER A 364 -3.00 32.14 -7.94
N GLU A 365 -2.49 30.91 -8.00
CA GLU A 365 -3.24 29.76 -8.54
C GLU A 365 -4.23 29.16 -7.53
N TYR A 366 -3.99 29.39 -6.24
CA TYR A 366 -4.79 28.80 -5.15
C TYR A 366 -5.64 29.82 -4.38
N LEU A 367 -5.36 31.12 -4.52
CA LEU A 367 -5.99 32.20 -3.75
C LEU A 367 -6.62 33.25 -4.67
N THR A 368 -7.71 33.84 -4.19
CA THR A 368 -8.32 35.01 -4.81
C THR A 368 -7.46 36.26 -4.60
N VAL A 369 -7.62 37.26 -5.46
CA VAL A 369 -6.89 38.56 -5.38
C VAL A 369 -7.03 39.22 -4.00
N ASN A 370 -8.18 39.05 -3.35
CA ASN A 370 -8.44 39.61 -2.02
C ASN A 370 -7.63 38.91 -0.92
N GLU A 371 -7.47 37.59 -0.98
CA GLU A 371 -6.67 36.81 -0.02
C GLU A 371 -5.17 37.09 -0.17
N VAL A 372 -4.68 37.26 -1.40
CA VAL A 372 -3.28 37.64 -1.68
C VAL A 372 -2.96 39.04 -1.13
N ASN A 373 -3.88 40.00 -1.32
CA ASN A 373 -3.72 41.37 -0.83
C ASN A 373 -3.77 41.45 0.71
N ALA A 374 -4.60 40.61 1.36
CA ALA A 374 -4.65 40.51 2.81
C ALA A 374 -3.31 40.02 3.39
N LEU A 375 -2.71 38.98 2.80
CA LEU A 375 -1.40 38.46 3.23
C LEU A 375 -0.26 39.47 3.06
N GLN A 376 -0.27 40.30 2.00
CA GLN A 376 0.70 41.38 1.78
C GLN A 376 0.59 42.52 2.80
N LYS A 377 -0.63 42.86 3.22
CA LYS A 377 -0.89 44.00 4.11
C LYS A 377 -0.47 43.74 5.57
N TRP A 378 -0.41 42.49 6.01
CA TRP A 378 -0.16 42.10 7.41
C TRP A 378 1.32 41.77 7.73
N GLY A 379 2.26 41.90 6.79
CA GLY A 379 3.68 41.61 7.04
C GLY A 379 4.00 40.14 7.39
N LEU A 380 3.02 39.23 7.27
CA LEU A 380 3.12 37.79 7.56
C LEU A 380 3.98 37.01 6.55
N TRP A 381 4.54 37.69 5.55
CA TRP A 381 5.41 37.12 4.52
C TRP A 381 6.64 36.39 5.05
N ILE A 382 7.10 36.79 6.24
CA ILE A 382 8.35 36.28 6.83
C ILE A 382 8.15 34.91 7.52
N ASN A 383 6.92 34.51 7.89
CA ASN A 383 6.65 33.26 8.63
C ASN A 383 5.91 32.16 7.83
N LEU A 384 5.61 32.37 6.55
CA LEU A 384 4.89 31.41 5.67
C LEU A 384 5.72 30.18 5.22
N ALA A 385 6.78 29.86 5.94
CA ALA A 385 7.83 28.90 5.56
C ALA A 385 7.61 27.46 6.02
N SER A 386 6.50 27.16 6.71
CA SER A 386 6.14 25.78 7.08
C SER A 386 4.72 25.52 6.64
N SER A 387 4.49 24.42 5.92
CA SER A 387 3.20 24.08 5.30
C SER A 387 2.04 23.93 6.28
N LEU A 388 2.29 23.94 7.59
CA LEU A 388 1.27 23.94 8.65
C LEU A 388 0.64 25.33 8.85
N TYR A 389 1.37 26.41 8.58
CA TYR A 389 0.86 27.78 8.77
C TYR A 389 0.09 28.30 7.56
N TYR A 390 0.30 27.73 6.37
CA TYR A 390 -0.36 28.18 5.14
C TYR A 390 -1.84 27.79 5.10
N VAL A 391 -2.18 26.59 5.57
CA VAL A 391 -3.58 26.13 5.66
C VAL A 391 -4.31 26.83 6.82
N ALA A 392 -3.63 27.03 7.96
CA ALA A 392 -4.18 27.73 9.11
C ALA A 392 -4.45 29.23 8.84
N CYS A 393 -3.51 29.98 8.23
CA CYS A 393 -3.73 31.40 7.94
C CYS A 393 -4.85 31.65 6.90
N ILE A 394 -5.07 30.73 5.95
CA ILE A 394 -6.19 30.85 5.01
C ILE A 394 -7.52 30.55 5.70
N GLN A 395 -7.57 29.56 6.58
CA GLN A 395 -8.76 29.26 7.38
C GLN A 395 -9.12 30.39 8.35
N ASP A 396 -8.13 31.02 8.98
CA ASP A 396 -8.35 32.15 9.89
C ASP A 396 -8.81 33.42 9.15
N LEU A 397 -8.26 33.72 7.96
CA LEU A 397 -8.68 34.87 7.14
C LEU A 397 -10.07 34.71 6.52
N GLN A 398 -10.54 33.48 6.32
CA GLN A 398 -11.90 33.19 5.84
C GLN A 398 -12.95 33.23 6.97
N ASN A 399 -12.53 33.10 8.23
CA ASN A 399 -13.41 33.15 9.41
C ASN A 399 -13.61 34.58 9.97
N GLU A 400 -12.84 35.58 9.51
CA GLU A 400 -12.92 36.99 9.95
C GLU A 400 -13.68 37.94 9.00
N ASN A 401 -14.40 37.44 7.98
CA ASN A 401 -15.34 38.24 7.16
C ASN A 401 -16.80 37.84 7.38
#